data_AF-A0A8J3BTP9-F1
#
_entry.id   AF-A0A8J3BTP9-F1
#
_cell.length_a   1.000
_cell.length_b   1.000
_cell.length_c   1.000
_cell.angle_alpha   90.00
_cell.angle_beta   90.00
_cell.angle_gamma   90.00
#
_symmetry.space_group_name_H-M   'P 1'
#
loop_
_entity.id
_entity.type
_entity.pdbx_description
1 polymer ?
#
loop_
_entity_poly.entity_id
_entity_poly.type
_entity_poly.pdbx_seq_one_letter_code
_entity_poly.pdbx_strand_id
1 'polypeptide(L)'
;MEGFFDKKKLESCNANSYFEVSGWQEPTSEAVSKFSAIAYAFAYCLQKDLNVPVGIICNAVGGSTTQSWISRETMESIHETVDLLNDTHLNPMVQPWVSERKALNFTNKERFGVKARHPFDPTMLFDAGIYPIKNYNINGVIWYQGKSNAERVDFHSKLFKMLVEDWRLHWNKPEIPFYYVQLSSINRPTWGHFRDSQRRLLTEIPNIGMAVRNS
;
A
#
# COMPACT_ATOMS: atom_id res chain seq x y z
N MET A 1 -13.36 -4.86 -10.66
CA MET A 1 -12.20 -5.25 -11.48
C MET A 1 -12.44 -6.66 -11.96
N GLU A 2 -13.21 -6.78 -13.03
CA GLU A 2 -13.47 -8.07 -13.68
C GLU A 2 -12.55 -8.17 -14.91
N GLY A 3 -11.93 -9.34 -15.08
CA GLY A 3 -11.01 -9.62 -16.19
C GLY A 3 -9.52 -9.68 -15.82
N PHE A 4 -8.77 -10.32 -16.71
CA PHE A 4 -7.31 -10.33 -16.79
C PHE A 4 -6.78 -8.99 -17.29
N PHE A 5 -5.47 -8.71 -17.15
CA PHE A 5 -4.90 -7.49 -17.71
C PHE A 5 -4.78 -7.57 -19.23
N ASP A 6 -5.19 -6.50 -19.90
CA ASP A 6 -4.90 -6.29 -21.32
C ASP A 6 -3.42 -5.93 -21.53
N LYS A 7 -3.02 -5.82 -22.80
CA LYS A 7 -1.62 -5.52 -23.16
C LYS A 7 -1.14 -4.19 -22.58
N LYS A 8 -1.96 -3.12 -22.68
CA LYS A 8 -1.60 -1.79 -22.17
C LYS A 8 -1.38 -1.80 -20.65
N LYS A 9 -2.23 -2.52 -19.90
CA LYS A 9 -2.08 -2.64 -18.46
C LYS A 9 -0.85 -3.47 -18.09
N LEU A 10 -0.54 -4.53 -18.83
CA LEU A 10 0.69 -5.31 -18.63
C LEU A 10 1.94 -4.47 -18.89
N GLU A 11 1.96 -3.68 -19.95
CA GLU A 11 3.09 -2.79 -20.29
C GLU A 11 3.33 -1.74 -19.20
N SER A 12 2.28 -1.23 -18.56
CA SER A 12 2.41 -0.32 -17.42
C SER A 12 2.74 -1.01 -16.09
N CYS A 13 2.71 -2.35 -15.99
CA CYS A 13 3.07 -3.07 -14.77
C CYS A 13 4.59 -3.14 -14.56
N ASN A 14 5.22 -1.99 -14.35
CA ASN A 14 6.63 -1.84 -13.99
C ASN A 14 6.85 -0.57 -13.15
N ALA A 15 7.99 -0.45 -12.47
CA ALA A 15 8.27 0.65 -11.53
C ALA A 15 8.15 2.04 -12.17
N ASN A 16 8.51 2.18 -13.45
CA ASN A 16 8.59 3.47 -14.12
C ASN A 16 7.26 3.96 -14.69
N SER A 17 6.26 3.08 -14.82
CA SER A 17 5.03 3.39 -15.57
C SER A 17 3.74 2.97 -14.88
N TYR A 18 3.81 2.38 -13.68
CA TYR A 18 2.62 1.87 -13.01
C TYR A 18 1.68 2.98 -12.53
N PHE A 19 2.24 4.07 -12.01
CA PHE A 19 1.50 5.28 -11.67
C PHE A 19 1.67 6.32 -12.76
N GLU A 20 0.56 6.86 -13.24
CA GLU A 20 0.56 8.03 -14.11
C GLU A 20 0.66 9.29 -13.24
N VAL A 21 1.65 10.15 -13.52
CA VAL A 21 1.88 11.39 -12.76
C VAL A 21 1.61 12.58 -13.67
N SER A 22 0.58 13.37 -13.34
CA SER A 22 0.19 14.59 -14.07
C SER A 22 0.58 15.89 -13.36
N GLY A 23 1.36 15.80 -12.27
CA GLY A 23 1.73 16.95 -11.44
C GLY A 23 0.64 17.37 -10.45
N TRP A 24 0.88 18.49 -9.75
CA TRP A 24 -0.08 19.09 -8.83
C TRP A 24 -1.23 19.74 -9.59
N GLN A 25 -2.46 19.54 -9.12
CA GLN A 25 -3.67 20.11 -9.70
C GLN A 25 -4.57 20.68 -8.61
N GLU A 26 -5.33 21.73 -8.94
CA GLU A 26 -6.38 22.23 -8.07
C GLU A 26 -7.54 21.23 -7.95
N PRO A 27 -8.27 21.21 -6.82
CA PRO A 27 -9.36 20.27 -6.58
C PRO A 27 -10.64 20.68 -7.33
N THR A 28 -10.60 20.65 -8.66
CA THR A 28 -11.80 20.86 -9.51
C THR A 28 -12.78 19.71 -9.34
N SER A 29 -14.05 19.92 -9.68
CA SER A 29 -15.08 18.87 -9.63
C SER A 29 -14.68 17.61 -10.40
N GLU A 30 -14.01 17.78 -11.55
CA GLU A 30 -13.49 16.65 -12.32
C GLU A 30 -12.35 15.92 -11.60
N ALA A 31 -11.35 16.66 -11.09
CA ALA A 31 -10.21 16.07 -10.39
C ALA A 31 -10.66 15.30 -9.13
N VAL A 32 -11.55 15.90 -8.34
CA VAL A 32 -12.08 15.29 -7.11
C VAL A 32 -12.93 14.06 -7.42
N SER A 33 -13.67 14.03 -8.52
CA SER A 33 -14.51 12.88 -8.92
C SER A 33 -13.70 11.58 -9.14
N LYS A 34 -12.42 11.73 -9.51
CA LYS A 34 -11.48 10.63 -9.77
C LYS A 34 -10.55 10.35 -8.58
N PHE A 35 -10.68 11.09 -7.48
CA PHE A 35 -9.80 11.01 -6.31
C PHE A 35 -10.47 10.31 -5.12
N SER A 36 -9.68 9.95 -4.12
CA SER A 36 -10.22 9.38 -2.87
C SER A 36 -11.04 10.41 -2.11
N ALA A 37 -12.36 10.19 -2.00
CA ALA A 37 -13.26 11.06 -1.23
C ALA A 37 -12.83 11.22 0.24
N ILE A 38 -12.31 10.14 0.85
CA ILE A 38 -11.81 10.16 2.24
C ILE A 38 -10.55 11.03 2.33
N ALA A 39 -9.61 10.86 1.40
CA ALA A 39 -8.39 11.66 1.40
C ALA A 39 -8.72 13.14 1.18
N TYR A 40 -9.58 13.46 0.21
CA TYR A 40 -10.02 14.82 -0.06
C TYR A 40 -10.68 15.46 1.17
N ALA A 41 -11.64 14.77 1.81
CA ALA A 41 -12.29 15.25 3.02
C ALA A 41 -11.29 15.51 4.16
N PHE A 42 -10.29 14.64 4.32
CA PHE A 42 -9.22 14.82 5.30
C PHE A 42 -8.39 16.09 5.03
N ALA A 43 -7.91 16.31 3.80
CA ALA A 43 -7.19 17.56 3.51
C ALA A 43 -8.06 18.78 3.62
N TYR A 44 -9.34 18.69 3.25
CA TYR A 44 -10.26 19.82 3.37
C TYR A 44 -10.40 20.26 4.83
N CYS A 45 -10.60 19.31 5.75
CA CYS A 45 -10.64 19.62 7.19
C CYS A 45 -9.27 20.12 7.69
N LEU A 46 -8.18 19.44 7.33
CA LEU A 46 -6.84 19.82 7.77
C LEU A 46 -6.43 21.22 7.29
N GLN A 47 -6.77 21.55 6.04
CA GLN A 47 -6.52 22.87 5.45
C GLN A 47 -7.29 23.97 6.18
N LYS A 48 -8.54 23.71 6.56
CA LYS A 48 -9.33 24.66 7.36
C LYS A 48 -8.72 24.90 8.74
N ASP A 49 -8.23 23.86 9.39
CA ASP A 49 -7.67 23.95 10.73
C ASP A 49 -6.29 24.63 10.72
N LEU A 50 -5.44 24.32 9.73
CA LEU A 50 -4.08 24.86 9.64
C LEU A 50 -4.00 26.22 8.93
N ASN A 51 -4.99 26.56 8.12
CA ASN A 51 -5.04 27.77 7.29
C ASN A 51 -3.81 27.96 6.37
N VAL A 52 -3.26 26.85 5.84
CA VAL A 52 -2.17 26.84 4.86
C VAL A 52 -2.49 25.86 3.73
N PRO A 53 -1.89 25.99 2.52
CA PRO A 53 -2.09 25.03 1.44
C PRO A 53 -1.73 23.59 1.87
N VAL A 54 -2.64 22.65 1.64
CA VAL A 54 -2.43 21.21 1.89
C VAL A 54 -2.46 20.46 0.57
N GLY A 55 -1.36 19.78 0.24
CA GLY A 55 -1.28 18.85 -0.88
C GLY A 55 -1.49 17.41 -0.43
N ILE A 56 -2.22 16.60 -1.22
CA ILE A 56 -2.31 15.15 -1.03
C ILE A 56 -1.80 14.42 -2.26
N ILE A 57 -1.01 13.38 -2.02
CA ILE A 57 -0.62 12.37 -3.02
C ILE A 57 -1.43 11.10 -2.74
N CYS A 58 -2.18 10.61 -3.74
CA CYS A 58 -2.94 9.37 -3.63
C CYS A 58 -2.36 8.30 -4.56
N ASN A 59 -1.67 7.32 -3.99
CA ASN A 59 -1.11 6.17 -4.69
C ASN A 59 -1.85 4.86 -4.34
N ALA A 60 -3.08 4.93 -3.85
CA ALA A 60 -3.80 3.74 -3.38
C ALA A 60 -4.02 2.68 -4.47
N VAL A 61 -3.58 1.44 -4.21
CA VAL A 61 -3.78 0.28 -5.10
C VAL A 61 -4.63 -0.78 -4.41
N GLY A 62 -5.85 -0.95 -4.91
CA GLY A 62 -6.81 -1.92 -4.38
C GLY A 62 -6.26 -3.35 -4.41
N GLY A 63 -6.33 -4.03 -3.26
CA GLY A 63 -5.88 -5.42 -3.12
C GLY A 63 -4.38 -5.63 -2.97
N SER A 64 -3.57 -4.57 -3.02
CA SER A 64 -2.13 -4.69 -2.79
C SER A 64 -1.79 -5.24 -1.40
N THR A 65 -0.71 -5.99 -1.35
CA THR A 65 -0.15 -6.59 -0.13
C THR A 65 0.81 -5.62 0.55
N THR A 66 0.97 -5.71 1.88
CA THR A 66 1.87 -4.81 2.64
C THR A 66 3.30 -4.86 2.10
N GLN A 67 3.81 -6.05 1.79
CA GLN A 67 5.17 -6.23 1.27
C GLN A 67 5.43 -5.58 -0.09
N SER A 68 4.40 -5.26 -0.87
CA SER A 68 4.59 -4.54 -2.14
C SER A 68 5.07 -3.10 -1.93
N TRP A 69 4.84 -2.58 -0.72
CA TRP A 69 5.09 -1.19 -0.33
C TRP A 69 6.34 -1.02 0.55
N ILE A 70 7.15 -2.06 0.70
CA ILE A 70 8.41 -2.03 1.46
C ILE A 70 9.56 -2.11 0.46
N SER A 71 10.61 -1.33 0.68
CA SER A 71 11.83 -1.35 -0.13
C SER A 71 12.47 -2.74 -0.18
N ARG A 72 13.26 -2.99 -1.22
CA ARG A 72 14.02 -4.24 -1.34
C ARG A 72 15.00 -4.39 -0.19
N GLU A 73 15.72 -3.31 0.11
CA GLU A 73 16.75 -3.24 1.13
C GLU A 73 16.19 -3.66 2.50
N THR A 74 15.02 -3.14 2.87
CA THR A 74 14.36 -3.51 4.13
C THR A 74 13.82 -4.94 4.09
N MET A 75 13.27 -5.39 2.96
CA MET A 75 12.80 -6.78 2.80
C MET A 75 13.94 -7.81 2.83
N GLU A 76 15.17 -7.42 2.56
CA GLU A 76 16.34 -8.31 2.64
C GLU A 76 16.94 -8.39 4.06
N SER A 77 16.44 -7.56 5.00
CA SER A 77 16.98 -7.47 6.37
C SER A 77 16.57 -8.62 7.30
N ILE A 78 15.49 -9.36 6.98
CA ILE A 78 15.03 -10.51 7.77
C ILE A 78 14.80 -11.74 6.89
N HIS A 79 15.18 -12.92 7.41
CA HIS A 79 15.16 -14.17 6.64
C HIS A 79 13.77 -14.52 6.07
N GLU A 80 12.72 -14.33 6.88
CA GLU A 80 11.33 -14.64 6.50
C GLU A 80 10.85 -13.84 5.28
N THR A 81 11.34 -12.61 5.09
CA THR A 81 10.98 -11.77 3.95
C THR A 81 11.85 -12.03 2.72
N VAL A 82 13.07 -12.56 2.90
CA VAL A 82 13.90 -13.06 1.79
C VAL A 82 13.21 -14.22 1.07
N ASP A 83 12.60 -15.15 1.81
CA ASP A 83 11.82 -16.25 1.21
C ASP A 83 10.65 -15.75 0.36
N LEU A 84 10.02 -14.65 0.80
CA LEU A 84 8.93 -14.00 0.06
C LEU A 84 9.43 -13.27 -1.20
N LEU A 85 10.67 -12.79 -1.21
CA LEU A 85 11.31 -12.23 -2.40
C LEU A 85 11.66 -13.32 -3.42
N ASN A 86 12.04 -14.51 -2.95
CA ASN A 86 12.43 -15.65 -3.80
C ASN A 86 11.22 -16.31 -4.48
N ASP A 87 10.10 -16.46 -3.77
CA ASP A 87 8.83 -16.93 -4.33
C ASP A 87 7.71 -15.94 -4.03
N THR A 88 7.37 -15.14 -5.04
CA THR A 88 6.32 -14.13 -4.88
C THR A 88 4.92 -14.70 -5.10
N HIS A 89 4.78 -15.94 -5.58
CA HIS A 89 3.52 -16.50 -6.07
C HIS A 89 2.99 -17.63 -5.20
N LEU A 90 3.78 -18.67 -4.92
CA LEU A 90 3.33 -19.87 -4.19
C LEU A 90 3.81 -19.90 -2.74
N ASN A 91 4.48 -18.83 -2.29
CA ASN A 91 4.98 -18.75 -0.93
C ASN A 91 3.83 -18.84 0.10
N PRO A 92 3.95 -19.67 1.16
CA PRO A 92 2.90 -19.86 2.17
C PRO A 92 2.46 -18.59 2.93
N MET A 93 3.28 -17.54 2.89
CA MET A 93 2.99 -16.23 3.50
C MET A 93 2.09 -15.35 2.63
N VAL A 94 1.86 -15.73 1.37
CA VAL A 94 0.91 -15.09 0.46
C VAL A 94 -0.46 -15.74 0.61
N GLN A 95 -1.52 -14.93 0.69
CA GLN A 95 -2.89 -15.46 0.72
C GLN A 95 -3.27 -16.05 -0.63
N PRO A 96 -4.02 -17.18 -0.68
CA PRO A 96 -4.39 -17.85 -1.93
C PRO A 96 -5.00 -16.90 -2.97
N TRP A 97 -5.91 -16.02 -2.54
CA TRP A 97 -6.57 -15.09 -3.47
C TRP A 97 -5.59 -14.11 -4.13
N VAL A 98 -4.50 -13.72 -3.45
CA VAL A 98 -3.47 -12.83 -4.03
C VAL A 98 -2.76 -13.57 -5.15
N SER A 99 -2.38 -14.83 -4.93
CA SER A 99 -1.77 -15.70 -5.94
C SER A 99 -2.71 -15.93 -7.11
N GLU A 100 -3.97 -16.29 -6.85
CA GLU A 100 -5.01 -16.45 -7.87
C GLU A 100 -5.21 -15.17 -8.68
N ARG A 101 -5.28 -14.01 -8.01
CA ARG A 101 -5.47 -12.74 -8.70
C ARG A 101 -4.26 -12.37 -9.55
N LYS A 102 -3.04 -12.66 -9.10
CA LYS A 102 -1.82 -12.51 -9.89
C LYS A 102 -1.85 -13.38 -11.14
N ALA A 103 -2.18 -14.67 -11.00
CA ALA A 103 -2.29 -15.60 -12.11
C ALA A 103 -3.33 -15.13 -13.13
N LEU A 104 -4.53 -14.76 -12.67
CA LEU A 104 -5.60 -14.24 -13.52
C LEU A 104 -5.18 -12.95 -14.24
N ASN A 105 -4.57 -11.99 -13.54
CA ASN A 105 -4.13 -10.74 -14.15
C ASN A 105 -3.08 -10.99 -15.23
N PHE A 106 -2.20 -11.97 -15.05
CA PHE A 106 -1.07 -12.25 -15.96
C PHE A 106 -1.35 -13.37 -16.98
N THR A 107 -2.58 -13.85 -17.12
CA THR A 107 -2.98 -14.90 -18.08
C THR A 107 -2.43 -14.69 -19.50
N ASN A 108 -2.45 -13.45 -20.01
CA ASN A 108 -1.99 -13.14 -21.37
C ASN A 108 -0.57 -12.56 -21.45
N LYS A 109 0.18 -12.51 -20.34
CA LYS A 109 1.52 -11.89 -20.28
C LYS A 109 2.49 -12.49 -21.29
N GLU A 110 2.59 -13.82 -21.33
CA GLU A 110 3.47 -14.54 -22.26
C GLU A 110 3.01 -14.40 -23.71
N ARG A 111 1.69 -14.46 -23.95
CA ARG A 111 1.10 -14.24 -25.27
C ARG A 111 1.47 -12.88 -25.86
N PHE A 112 1.51 -11.84 -25.05
CA PHE A 112 1.89 -10.49 -25.49
C PHE A 112 3.41 -10.25 -25.48
N GLY A 113 4.22 -11.16 -24.94
CA GLY A 113 5.67 -11.01 -24.85
C GLY A 113 6.11 -9.86 -23.93
N VAL A 114 5.30 -9.53 -22.92
CA VAL A 114 5.56 -8.36 -22.05
C VAL A 114 6.29 -8.80 -20.78
N LYS A 115 7.38 -8.10 -20.45
CA LYS A 115 8.02 -8.19 -19.13
C LYS A 115 7.29 -7.25 -18.17
N ALA A 116 6.67 -7.82 -17.15
CA ALA A 116 5.87 -7.10 -16.16
C ALA A 116 6.11 -7.64 -14.75
N ARG A 117 6.04 -6.74 -13.76
CA ARG A 117 6.04 -7.05 -12.32
C ARG A 117 4.65 -6.69 -11.76
N HIS A 118 4.01 -7.64 -11.10
CA HIS A 118 2.64 -7.47 -10.64
C HIS A 118 2.60 -6.45 -9.48
N PRO A 119 1.59 -5.57 -9.37
CA PRO A 119 1.45 -4.64 -8.25
C PRO A 119 1.25 -5.30 -6.87
N PHE A 120 1.21 -6.63 -6.80
CA PHE A 120 1.12 -7.39 -5.55
C PHE A 120 2.44 -8.10 -5.23
N ASP A 121 3.41 -8.03 -6.15
CA ASP A 121 4.76 -8.52 -5.91
C ASP A 121 5.41 -7.65 -4.82
N PRO A 122 6.22 -8.24 -3.94
CA PRO A 122 7.06 -7.50 -3.02
C PRO A 122 7.82 -6.37 -3.72
N THR A 123 8.02 -5.26 -3.02
CA THR A 123 8.75 -4.05 -3.47
C THR A 123 8.15 -3.30 -4.66
N MET A 124 7.19 -3.87 -5.39
CA MET A 124 6.72 -3.29 -6.65
C MET A 124 6.14 -1.88 -6.51
N LEU A 125 5.26 -1.68 -5.55
CA LEU A 125 4.58 -0.41 -5.34
C LEU A 125 5.43 0.59 -4.53
N PHE A 126 6.39 0.11 -3.76
CA PHE A 126 7.44 0.98 -3.20
C PHE A 126 8.23 1.65 -4.31
N ASP A 127 8.81 0.85 -5.22
CA ASP A 127 9.63 1.36 -6.32
C ASP A 127 8.84 2.30 -7.25
N ALA A 128 7.56 1.97 -7.48
CA ALA A 128 6.71 2.74 -8.38
C ALA A 128 6.11 4.01 -7.74
N GLY A 129 5.77 3.96 -6.45
CA GLY A 129 4.87 4.94 -5.83
C GLY A 129 5.44 5.67 -4.62
N ILE A 130 6.52 5.19 -4.01
CA ILE A 130 7.14 5.77 -2.82
C ILE A 130 8.55 6.28 -3.13
N TYR A 131 9.37 5.44 -3.75
CA TYR A 131 10.73 5.81 -4.12
C TYR A 131 10.80 7.09 -4.97
N PRO A 132 9.93 7.33 -5.98
CA PRO A 132 9.97 8.56 -6.77
C PRO A 132 9.65 9.83 -5.96
N ILE A 133 8.94 9.71 -4.84
CA ILE A 133 8.57 10.84 -3.96
C ILE A 133 9.40 10.88 -2.67
N LYS A 134 10.48 10.12 -2.58
CA LYS A 134 11.35 10.09 -1.38
C LYS A 134 12.00 11.43 -1.04
N ASN A 135 12.16 12.31 -2.03
CA ASN A 135 12.73 13.64 -1.85
C ASN A 135 11.67 14.73 -1.61
N TYR A 136 10.38 14.36 -1.55
CA TYR A 136 9.32 15.32 -1.27
C TYR A 136 9.26 15.58 0.23
N ASN A 137 8.88 16.80 0.61
CA ASN A 137 8.69 17.15 2.01
C ASN A 137 7.33 16.62 2.53
N ILE A 138 7.23 15.31 2.78
CA ILE A 138 5.98 14.68 3.25
C ILE A 138 5.77 14.95 4.76
N ASN A 139 4.58 15.40 5.16
CA ASN A 139 4.27 15.76 6.55
C ASN A 139 3.52 14.67 7.34
N GLY A 140 3.03 13.63 6.67
CA GLY A 140 2.29 12.55 7.30
C GLY A 140 1.82 11.51 6.28
N VAL A 141 1.39 10.37 6.77
CA VAL A 141 0.89 9.25 5.95
C VAL A 141 -0.49 8.85 6.40
N ILE A 142 -1.38 8.59 5.44
CA ILE A 142 -2.67 7.93 5.67
C ILE A 142 -2.62 6.56 5.00
N TRP A 143 -2.75 5.50 5.79
CA TRP A 143 -2.55 4.13 5.36
C TRP A 143 -3.83 3.30 5.55
N TYR A 144 -4.40 2.80 4.45
CA TYR A 144 -5.51 1.87 4.54
C TYR A 144 -5.27 0.61 3.70
N GLN A 145 -4.77 -0.41 4.38
CA GLN A 145 -4.47 -1.72 3.82
C GLN A 145 -4.70 -2.79 4.90
N GLY A 146 -4.73 -4.06 4.50
CA GLY A 146 -4.69 -5.19 5.44
C GLY A 146 -5.47 -6.40 4.94
N LYS A 147 -6.44 -6.20 4.04
CA LYS A 147 -7.30 -7.28 3.51
C LYS A 147 -6.46 -8.42 2.92
N SER A 148 -5.42 -8.08 2.17
CA SER A 148 -4.51 -9.03 1.51
C SER A 148 -3.50 -9.71 2.43
N ASN A 149 -3.49 -9.35 3.72
CA ASN A 149 -2.59 -9.90 4.75
C ASN A 149 -3.35 -10.41 6.00
N ALA A 150 -4.68 -10.23 6.05
CA ALA A 150 -5.58 -10.62 7.15
C ALA A 150 -5.50 -12.08 7.65
N GLU A 151 -5.10 -13.05 6.83
CA GLU A 151 -4.94 -14.47 7.21
C GLU A 151 -3.54 -14.81 7.76
N ARG A 152 -2.64 -13.82 7.81
CA ARG A 152 -1.26 -13.96 8.33
C ARG A 152 -1.00 -12.84 9.34
N VAL A 153 -1.74 -12.87 10.44
CA VAL A 153 -1.81 -11.81 11.45
C VAL A 153 -0.43 -11.41 11.98
N ASP A 154 0.35 -12.38 12.48
CA ASP A 154 1.67 -12.10 13.06
C ASP A 154 2.66 -11.55 12.03
N PHE A 155 2.61 -12.10 10.82
CA PHE A 155 3.47 -11.64 9.72
C PHE A 155 3.10 -10.23 9.26
N HIS A 156 1.80 -9.91 9.18
CA HIS A 156 1.38 -8.54 8.87
C HIS A 156 1.89 -7.54 9.91
N SER A 157 1.87 -7.88 11.20
CA SER A 157 2.39 -6.99 12.24
C SER A 157 3.88 -6.71 12.05
N LYS A 158 4.67 -7.72 11.68
CA LYS A 158 6.08 -7.54 11.30
C LYS A 158 6.21 -6.64 10.07
N LEU A 159 5.48 -6.94 8.99
CA LEU A 159 5.52 -6.16 7.75
C LEU A 159 5.10 -4.70 7.95
N PHE A 160 4.09 -4.43 8.78
CA PHE A 160 3.64 -3.06 9.01
C PHE A 160 4.67 -2.24 9.78
N LYS A 161 5.34 -2.83 10.79
CA LYS A 161 6.47 -2.18 11.47
C LYS A 161 7.59 -1.88 10.49
N MET A 162 7.99 -2.87 9.70
CA MET A 162 8.99 -2.71 8.64
C MET A 162 8.61 -1.61 7.67
N LEU A 163 7.36 -1.54 7.22
CA LEU A 163 6.88 -0.49 6.31
C LEU A 163 7.01 0.91 6.92
N VAL A 164 6.59 1.09 8.18
CA VAL A 164 6.66 2.39 8.85
C VAL A 164 8.11 2.81 9.02
N GLU A 165 8.99 1.91 9.47
CA GLU A 165 10.42 2.17 9.63
C GLU A 165 11.10 2.46 8.29
N ASP A 166 10.78 1.70 7.24
CA ASP A 166 11.33 1.84 5.90
C ASP A 166 11.00 3.21 5.28
N TRP A 167 9.76 3.65 5.40
CA TRP A 167 9.34 4.94 4.86
C TRP A 167 9.91 6.11 5.67
N ARG A 168 9.99 5.98 7.00
CA ARG A 168 10.67 6.93 7.89
C ARG A 168 12.14 7.09 7.51
N LEU A 169 12.82 5.98 7.22
CA LEU A 169 14.20 5.98 6.76
C LEU A 169 14.34 6.69 5.41
N HIS A 170 13.52 6.33 4.42
CA HIS A 170 13.62 6.88 3.07
C HIS A 170 13.30 8.37 2.96
N TRP A 171 12.40 8.88 3.80
CA TRP A 171 12.15 10.33 3.90
C TRP A 171 13.09 11.05 4.86
N ASN A 172 13.97 10.33 5.56
CA ASN A 172 14.81 10.85 6.64
C ASN A 172 13.98 11.61 7.71
N LYS A 173 12.87 11.00 8.14
CA LYS A 173 11.92 11.56 9.10
C LYS A 173 11.47 10.50 10.10
N PRO A 174 12.26 10.21 11.16
CA PRO A 174 11.96 9.13 12.10
C PRO A 174 10.62 9.31 12.84
N GLU A 175 10.16 10.55 12.98
CA GLU A 175 8.95 10.88 13.74
C GLU A 175 7.75 11.22 12.83
N ILE A 176 7.82 10.99 11.51
CA ILE A 176 6.69 11.32 10.63
C ILE A 176 5.43 10.56 11.08
N PRO A 177 4.27 11.25 11.23
CA PRO A 177 3.07 10.62 11.73
C PRO A 177 2.48 9.65 10.70
N PHE A 178 2.11 8.46 11.16
CA PHE A 178 1.41 7.44 10.38
C PHE A 178 0.01 7.20 10.92
N TYR A 179 -1.01 7.58 10.17
CA TYR A 179 -2.40 7.31 10.50
C TYR A 179 -2.89 6.12 9.68
N TYR A 180 -3.33 5.04 10.33
CA TYR A 180 -3.83 3.86 9.64
C TYR A 180 -5.26 3.51 10.03
N VAL A 181 -5.93 2.73 9.20
CA VAL A 181 -7.34 2.39 9.38
C VAL A 181 -7.49 0.92 9.72
N GLN A 182 -8.20 0.62 10.81
CA GLN A 182 -8.58 -0.74 11.18
C GLN A 182 -9.49 -1.35 10.10
N LEU A 183 -9.31 -2.65 9.78
CA LEU A 183 -10.25 -3.33 8.87
C LEU A 183 -11.68 -3.29 9.41
N SER A 184 -12.64 -3.36 8.49
CA SER A 184 -14.05 -3.33 8.82
C SER A 184 -14.47 -4.48 9.75
N SER A 185 -15.64 -4.31 10.37
CA SER A 185 -16.27 -5.30 11.27
C SER A 185 -16.83 -6.53 10.56
N ILE A 186 -16.63 -6.66 9.23
CA ILE A 186 -17.05 -7.83 8.45
C ILE A 186 -16.55 -9.10 9.14
N ASN A 187 -17.49 -10.03 9.35
CA ASN A 187 -17.21 -11.30 10.02
C ASN A 187 -16.51 -12.26 9.05
N ARG A 188 -15.18 -12.41 9.22
CA ARG A 188 -14.38 -13.44 8.56
C ARG A 188 -13.48 -14.11 9.59
N PRO A 189 -13.15 -15.41 9.43
CA PRO A 189 -12.52 -16.21 10.48
C PRO A 189 -11.29 -15.58 11.16
N THR A 190 -10.42 -14.89 10.42
CA THR A 190 -9.18 -14.31 10.94
C THR A 190 -9.27 -12.81 11.25
N TRP A 191 -10.33 -12.13 10.81
CA TRP A 191 -10.36 -10.66 10.83
C TRP A 191 -10.50 -10.08 12.24
N GLY A 192 -11.11 -10.81 13.18
CA GLY A 192 -11.13 -10.42 14.59
C GLY A 192 -9.72 -10.31 15.17
N HIS A 193 -8.92 -11.35 15.01
CA HIS A 193 -7.52 -11.36 15.44
C HIS A 193 -6.68 -10.31 14.70
N PHE A 194 -6.92 -10.13 13.40
CA PHE A 194 -6.23 -9.10 12.63
C PHE A 194 -6.50 -7.68 13.15
N ARG A 195 -7.76 -7.35 13.45
CA ARG A 195 -8.14 -6.05 14.01
C ARG A 195 -7.53 -5.81 15.39
N ASP A 196 -7.48 -6.83 16.23
CA ASP A 196 -6.80 -6.76 17.52
C ASP A 196 -5.28 -6.54 17.35
N SER A 197 -4.67 -7.22 16.38
CA SER A 197 -3.28 -7.00 16.00
C SER A 197 -3.04 -5.57 15.53
N GLN A 198 -3.92 -5.03 14.68
CA GLN A 198 -3.87 -3.61 14.29
C GLN A 198 -3.93 -2.70 15.52
N ARG A 199 -4.86 -2.93 16.45
CA ARG A 199 -4.95 -2.15 17.69
C ARG A 199 -3.67 -2.20 18.53
N ARG A 200 -3.02 -3.36 18.65
CA ARG A 200 -1.76 -3.51 19.42
C ARG A 200 -0.59 -2.73 18.82
N LEU A 201 -0.58 -2.49 17.51
CA LEU A 201 0.47 -1.69 16.87
C LEU A 201 0.54 -0.27 17.47
N LEU A 202 -0.57 0.31 17.93
CA LEU A 202 -0.60 1.62 18.63
C LEU A 202 0.36 1.70 19.82
N THR A 203 0.62 0.58 20.50
CA THR A 203 1.53 0.54 21.65
C THR A 203 2.95 0.15 21.28
N GLU A 204 3.17 -0.28 20.04
CA GLU A 204 4.44 -0.87 19.58
C GLU A 204 5.21 0.04 18.62
N ILE A 205 4.56 1.01 17.96
CA ILE A 205 5.20 1.94 17.03
C ILE A 205 4.93 3.38 17.50
N PRO A 206 5.96 4.22 17.71
CA PRO A 206 5.76 5.61 18.10
C PRO A 206 5.18 6.45 16.95
N ASN A 207 4.48 7.54 17.28
CA ASN A 207 3.89 8.50 16.34
C ASN A 207 2.99 7.87 15.27
N ILE A 208 2.13 6.95 15.70
CA ILE A 208 1.08 6.41 14.85
C ILE A 208 -0.29 6.70 15.46
N GLY A 209 -1.31 6.82 14.61
CA GLY A 209 -2.71 6.90 15.03
C GLY A 209 -3.54 5.87 14.27
N MET A 210 -4.62 5.39 14.88
CA MET A 210 -5.53 4.44 14.25
C MET A 210 -6.94 5.01 14.21
N ALA A 211 -7.56 5.01 13.03
CA ALA A 211 -8.98 5.24 12.86
C ALA A 211 -9.74 3.90 12.87
N VAL A 212 -10.86 3.85 13.58
CA VAL A 212 -11.73 2.67 13.65
C VAL A 212 -12.83 2.80 12.60
N ARG A 213 -13.06 1.72 11.84
CA ARG A 213 -14.13 1.64 10.84
C ARG A 213 -15.25 0.71 11.32
N ASN A 214 -16.44 1.27 11.53
CA ASN A 214 -17.61 0.55 12.05
C ASN A 214 -18.54 -0.06 10.98
N SER A 215 -18.16 -0.07 9.69
CA SER A 215 -18.96 -0.56 8.56
C SER A 215 -18.29 -1.64 7.74
#